data_AF-A0AAF0KR96-F1
#
_entry.id   AF-A0AAF0KR96-F1
#
_cell.length_a   1.000
_cell.length_b   1.000
_cell.length_c   1.000
_cell.angle_alpha   90.00
_cell.angle_beta   90.00
_cell.angle_gamma   90.00
#
_symmetry.space_group_name_H-M   'P 1'
#
loop_
_entity.id
_entity.type
_entity.pdbx_description
1 polymer ?
#
loop_
_entity_poly.entity_id
_entity_poly.type
_entity_poly.pdbx_seq_one_letter_code
_entity_poly.pdbx_strand_id
1 'polypeptide(L)'
;MLSIVLALAAADQGLPYSWAEFGRAGALSHVEEKVEIATDPDRRSSEFPYRLRFSRTDGEGQVVVRWADSRDCPVVTAVIHGMRDLTPPAIQPYGIPGESLSIVMDGTGYFLSAPTADAMGRIRISSNVHTPLARWVDDAFTRLAPCWRDKPGG
;
A
#
# COMPACT_ATOMS: atom_id res chain seq x y z
N MET A 1 19.70 -42.03 8.87
CA MET A 1 20.00 -40.60 8.99
C MET A 1 18.95 -39.83 8.21
N LEU A 2 17.98 -39.23 8.90
CA LEU A 2 16.92 -38.43 8.29
C LEU A 2 17.33 -36.96 8.46
N SER A 3 17.83 -36.33 7.40
CA SER A 3 18.18 -34.91 7.42
C SER A 3 16.91 -34.09 7.25
N ILE A 4 16.45 -33.46 8.33
CA ILE A 4 15.40 -32.44 8.29
C ILE A 4 16.07 -31.15 7.81
N VAL A 5 15.79 -30.76 6.57
CA VAL A 5 16.13 -29.43 6.06
C VAL A 5 15.08 -28.47 6.59
N LEU A 6 15.39 -27.73 7.65
CA LEU A 6 14.62 -26.53 8.02
C LEU A 6 14.93 -25.45 6.98
N ALA A 7 14.01 -25.24 6.05
CA ALA A 7 13.97 -23.99 5.30
C ALA A 7 13.52 -22.88 6.27
N LEU A 8 14.45 -22.05 6.73
CA LEU A 8 14.09 -20.76 7.30
C LEU A 8 13.47 -19.95 6.18
N ALA A 9 12.14 -19.86 6.16
CA ALA A 9 11.47 -18.75 5.48
C ALA A 9 12.05 -17.48 6.12
N ALA A 10 12.82 -16.70 5.36
CA ALA A 10 13.22 -15.37 5.78
C ALA A 10 11.92 -14.64 6.11
N ALA A 11 11.68 -14.36 7.40
CA ALA A 11 10.55 -13.56 7.81
C ALA A 11 10.59 -12.29 6.97
N ASP A 12 9.50 -12.00 6.27
CA ASP A 12 9.41 -10.84 5.43
C ASP A 12 9.45 -9.59 6.32
N GLN A 13 10.66 -9.11 6.60
CA GLN A 13 10.88 -7.93 7.42
C GLN A 13 10.41 -6.75 6.55
N GLY A 14 9.21 -6.26 6.86
CA GLY A 14 8.59 -5.12 6.17
C GLY A 14 9.52 -3.91 6.09
N LEU A 15 9.12 -2.89 5.34
CA LEU A 15 10.00 -1.77 5.06
C LEU A 15 10.36 -1.00 6.35
N PRO A 16 11.64 -0.92 6.74
CA PRO A 16 12.03 -0.21 7.95
C PRO A 16 11.63 1.26 7.89
N TYR A 17 11.13 1.79 9.01
CA TYR A 17 10.65 3.18 9.13
C TYR A 17 9.52 3.53 8.15
N SER A 18 8.74 2.54 7.71
CA SER A 18 7.54 2.81 6.94
C SER A 18 6.54 3.63 7.78
N TRP A 19 6.02 4.68 7.16
CA TRP A 19 5.05 5.58 7.80
C TRP A 19 3.67 5.46 7.15
N ALA A 20 3.58 4.99 5.91
CA ALA A 20 2.33 4.73 5.22
C ALA A 20 2.36 3.41 4.44
N GLU A 21 1.16 2.91 4.14
CA GLU A 21 0.94 1.76 3.28
C GLU A 21 -0.35 1.94 2.46
N PHE A 22 -0.38 1.42 1.25
CA PHE A 22 -1.60 1.33 0.46
C PHE A 22 -1.62 0.05 -0.36
N GLY A 23 -2.78 -0.34 -0.85
CA GLY A 23 -2.88 -1.53 -1.67
C GLY A 23 -4.30 -1.99 -1.92
N ARG A 24 -4.38 -3.22 -2.42
CA ARG A 24 -5.64 -3.94 -2.64
C ARG A 24 -5.49 -5.41 -2.24
N ALA A 25 -6.57 -5.98 -1.75
CA ALA A 25 -6.64 -7.37 -1.31
C ALA A 25 -7.91 -8.03 -1.85
N GLY A 26 -7.78 -9.25 -2.35
CA GLY A 26 -8.90 -10.08 -2.71
C GLY A 26 -9.62 -10.57 -1.46
N ALA A 27 -10.92 -10.29 -1.35
CA ALA A 27 -11.72 -10.64 -0.17
C ALA A 27 -11.80 -12.16 0.08
N LEU A 28 -11.59 -12.98 -0.97
CA LEU A 28 -11.75 -14.44 -0.94
C LEU A 28 -10.54 -15.22 -1.49
N SER A 29 -9.59 -14.55 -2.16
CA SER A 29 -8.52 -15.22 -2.91
C SER A 29 -7.19 -15.31 -2.16
N HIS A 30 -7.11 -14.76 -0.94
CA HIS A 30 -5.85 -14.58 -0.18
C HIS A 30 -4.75 -13.81 -0.93
N VAL A 31 -5.09 -13.21 -2.08
CA VAL A 31 -4.17 -12.37 -2.87
C VAL A 31 -4.15 -10.97 -2.25
N GLU A 32 -2.96 -10.47 -1.94
CA GLU A 32 -2.76 -9.12 -1.45
C GLU A 32 -1.64 -8.44 -2.23
N GLU A 33 -1.88 -7.22 -2.69
CA GLU A 33 -0.88 -6.34 -3.27
C GLU A 33 -0.75 -5.11 -2.39
N LYS A 34 0.42 -4.91 -1.78
CA LYS A 34 0.68 -3.86 -0.80
C LYS A 34 1.95 -3.11 -1.15
N VAL A 35 1.89 -1.78 -1.02
CA VAL A 35 3.04 -0.88 -1.10
C VAL A 35 3.24 -0.24 0.26
N GLU A 36 4.42 -0.41 0.84
CA GLU A 36 4.87 0.31 2.02
C GLU A 36 5.72 1.51 1.59
N ILE A 37 5.59 2.62 2.31
CA ILE A 37 6.26 3.89 2.04
C ILE A 37 7.11 4.28 3.24
N ALA A 38 8.40 4.50 3.00
CA ALA A 38 9.32 5.10 3.96
C ALA A 38 9.97 6.35 3.34
N THR A 39 10.35 7.29 4.19
CA THR A 39 11.32 8.34 3.85
C THR A 39 12.69 7.88 4.28
N ASP A 40 13.69 8.01 3.41
CA ASP A 40 15.08 7.78 3.78
C ASP A 40 15.61 9.06 4.46
N PRO A 41 15.88 9.03 5.78
CA PRO A 41 16.29 10.22 6.51
C PRO A 41 17.76 10.53 6.22
N ASP A 42 18.05 11.15 5.07
CA ASP A 42 19.34 11.82 4.92
C ASP A 42 19.32 13.12 5.75
N ARG A 43 19.93 13.05 6.94
CA ARG A 43 20.05 14.19 7.87
C ARG A 43 20.79 15.40 7.28
N ARG A 44 21.40 15.28 6.11
CA ARG A 44 22.16 16.34 5.44
C ARG A 44 21.41 17.01 4.29
N SER A 45 20.26 16.48 3.89
CA SER A 45 19.45 17.01 2.79
C SER A 45 18.14 17.60 3.29
N SER A 46 17.68 18.65 2.63
CA SER A 46 16.31 19.16 2.79
C SER A 46 15.29 18.39 1.94
N GLU A 47 15.78 17.56 1.01
CA GLU A 47 14.95 16.64 0.25
C GLU A 47 14.82 15.32 1.01
N PHE A 48 13.58 14.86 1.16
CA PHE A 48 13.25 13.56 1.77
C PHE A 48 12.93 12.57 0.66
N PRO A 49 13.93 11.83 0.13
CA PRO A 49 13.67 10.80 -0.86
C PRO A 49 12.81 9.69 -0.26
N TYR A 50 11.91 9.17 -1.08
CA TYR A 50 10.99 8.11 -0.72
C TYR A 50 11.51 6.77 -1.21
N ARG A 51 11.39 5.78 -0.34
CA ARG A 51 11.59 4.37 -0.68
C ARG A 51 10.27 3.64 -0.59
N LEU A 52 9.98 2.86 -1.61
CA LEU A 52 8.81 2.01 -1.70
C LEU A 52 9.21 0.55 -1.66
N ARG A 53 8.40 -0.25 -0.95
CA ARG A 53 8.46 -1.70 -0.98
C ARG A 53 7.11 -2.23 -1.42
N PHE A 54 7.07 -2.85 -2.59
CA PHE A 54 5.90 -3.58 -3.08
C PHE A 54 6.02 -5.04 -2.64
N SER A 55 4.92 -5.60 -2.14
CA SER A 55 4.77 -7.02 -1.85
C SER A 55 3.47 -7.51 -2.47
N ARG A 56 3.53 -8.64 -3.17
CA ARG A 56 2.38 -9.37 -3.67
C ARG A 56 2.37 -10.78 -3.11
N THR A 57 1.35 -11.10 -2.33
CA THR A 57 1.06 -12.45 -1.87
C THR A 57 0.09 -13.08 -2.86
N ASP A 58 0.38 -14.28 -3.36
CA ASP A 58 -0.54 -15.04 -4.18
C ASP A 58 -1.44 -15.99 -3.35
N GLY A 59 -2.36 -16.70 -4.02
CA GLY A 59 -3.29 -17.62 -3.34
C GLY A 59 -2.62 -18.84 -2.69
N GLU A 60 -1.36 -19.10 -2.98
CA GLU A 60 -0.55 -20.16 -2.36
C GLU A 60 0.31 -19.60 -1.20
N GLY A 61 0.24 -18.30 -0.93
CA GLY A 61 1.01 -17.62 0.10
C GLY A 61 2.44 -17.28 -0.33
N GLN A 62 2.80 -17.43 -1.61
CA GLN A 62 4.09 -16.99 -2.12
C GLN A 62 4.13 -15.47 -2.20
N VAL A 63 5.25 -14.88 -1.75
CA VAL A 63 5.43 -13.43 -1.71
C VAL A 63 6.47 -12.99 -2.73
N VAL A 64 6.05 -12.14 -3.66
CA VAL A 64 6.96 -11.42 -4.58
C VAL A 64 7.20 -10.04 -4.03
N VAL A 65 8.47 -9.67 -3.85
CA VAL A 65 8.88 -8.35 -3.35
C VAL A 65 9.58 -7.55 -4.44
N ARG A 66 9.24 -6.27 -4.56
CA ARG A 66 9.88 -5.30 -5.46
C ARG A 66 10.11 -3.98 -4.75
N TRP A 67 11.02 -3.18 -5.30
CA TRP A 67 11.46 -1.92 -4.70
C TRP A 67 11.44 -0.79 -5.72
N ALA A 68 11.14 0.43 -5.25
CA ALA A 68 11.31 1.65 -6.03
C ALA A 68 11.84 2.78 -5.13
N ASP A 69 12.58 3.71 -5.72
CA ASP A 69 13.16 4.86 -5.02
C ASP A 69 12.89 6.14 -5.82
N SER A 70 12.53 7.23 -5.14
CA SER A 70 12.23 8.50 -5.79
C SER A 70 13.44 9.17 -6.42
N ARG A 71 14.66 8.81 -6.00
CA ARG A 71 15.91 9.30 -6.61
C ARG A 71 16.06 8.85 -8.06
N ASP A 72 15.61 7.64 -8.35
CA ASP A 72 15.74 7.02 -9.67
C ASP A 72 14.44 7.05 -10.48
N CYS A 73 13.30 7.24 -9.81
CA CYS A 73 11.99 7.26 -10.43
C CYS A 73 11.16 8.44 -9.90
N PRO A 74 11.04 9.55 -10.66
CA PRO A 74 10.29 10.73 -10.22
C PRO A 74 8.79 10.47 -10.05
N VAL A 75 8.27 9.39 -10.65
CA VAL A 75 6.86 8.98 -10.50
C VAL A 75 6.53 8.61 -9.05
N VAL A 76 7.50 8.12 -8.27
CA VAL A 76 7.31 7.79 -6.84
C VAL A 76 6.78 9.01 -6.08
N THR A 77 7.44 10.16 -6.23
CA THR A 77 7.04 11.41 -5.57
C THR A 77 5.64 11.84 -5.99
N ALA A 78 5.32 11.74 -7.28
CA ALA A 78 4.00 12.11 -7.80
C ALA A 78 2.86 11.24 -7.22
N VAL A 79 3.08 9.93 -7.10
CA VAL A 79 2.09 9.02 -6.49
C VAL A 79 1.87 9.36 -5.02
N ILE A 80 2.95 9.60 -4.27
CA ILE A 80 2.90 9.93 -2.84
C ILE A 80 2.16 11.25 -2.62
N HIS A 81 2.43 12.28 -3.42
CA HIS A 81 1.73 13.55 -3.33
C HIS A 81 0.23 13.41 -3.60
N GLY A 82 -0.16 12.51 -4.53
CA GLY A 82 -1.57 12.23 -4.83
C GLY A 82 -2.39 11.72 -3.64
N MET A 83 -1.76 11.20 -2.58
CA MET A 83 -2.47 10.85 -1.34
C MET A 83 -3.19 12.05 -0.72
N ARG A 84 -2.66 13.26 -0.90
CA ARG A 84 -3.23 14.50 -0.36
C ARG A 84 -4.50 14.94 -1.09
N ASP A 85 -4.67 14.50 -2.32
CA ASP A 85 -5.80 14.87 -3.18
C ASP A 85 -6.98 13.89 -3.04
N LEU A 86 -6.81 12.83 -2.24
CA LEU A 86 -7.88 11.89 -1.93
C LEU A 86 -8.97 12.59 -1.13
N THR A 87 -10.17 12.62 -1.70
CA THR A 87 -11.37 13.04 -0.96
C THR A 87 -11.65 12.01 0.14
N PRO A 88 -11.74 12.41 1.42
CA PRO A 88 -12.12 11.51 2.51
C PRO A 88 -13.47 10.84 2.22
N PRO A 89 -13.65 9.55 2.58
CA PRO A 89 -14.94 8.90 2.42
C PRO A 89 -16.01 9.60 3.27
N ALA A 90 -17.22 9.71 2.74
CA ALA A 90 -18.36 10.16 3.52
C ALA A 90 -18.73 9.09 4.56
N ILE A 91 -19.08 9.53 5.77
CA ILE A 91 -19.57 8.64 6.81
C ILE A 91 -21.03 8.33 6.51
N GLN A 92 -21.35 7.04 6.31
CA GLN A 92 -22.72 6.55 6.20
C GLN A 92 -23.07 5.73 7.45
N PRO A 93 -23.74 6.31 8.45
CA PRO A 93 -24.16 5.57 9.63
C PRO A 93 -25.29 4.58 9.28
N TYR A 94 -25.19 3.36 9.79
CA TYR A 94 -26.22 2.35 9.59
C TYR A 94 -27.44 2.60 10.49
N GLY A 95 -28.63 2.30 9.97
CA GLY A 95 -29.88 2.34 10.75
C GLY A 95 -30.62 3.68 10.73
N ILE A 96 -30.20 4.64 9.90
CA ILE A 96 -31.00 5.84 9.64
C ILE A 96 -32.24 5.47 8.81
N PRO A 97 -33.47 5.81 9.25
CA PRO A 97 -34.67 5.54 8.49
C PRO A 97 -34.62 6.15 7.07
N GLY A 98 -34.87 5.34 6.05
CA GLY A 98 -34.84 5.76 4.65
C GLY A 98 -33.48 5.58 3.95
N GLU A 99 -32.42 5.20 4.67
CA GLU A 99 -31.13 4.85 4.06
C GLU A 99 -31.01 3.35 3.77
N SER A 100 -30.50 3.02 2.59
CA SER A 100 -30.26 1.63 2.17
C SER A 100 -28.85 1.17 2.49
N LEU A 101 -28.72 -0.02 3.08
CA LEU A 101 -27.44 -0.72 3.19
C LEU A 101 -27.00 -1.20 1.80
N SER A 102 -25.88 -0.67 1.31
CA SER A 102 -25.28 -1.13 0.06
C SER A 102 -24.13 -2.10 0.36
N ILE A 103 -24.22 -3.33 -0.15
CA ILE A 103 -23.17 -4.34 -0.05
C ILE A 103 -22.59 -4.55 -1.44
N VAL A 104 -21.28 -4.33 -1.59
CA VAL A 104 -20.55 -4.60 -2.84
C VAL A 104 -19.75 -5.89 -2.66
N MET A 105 -20.04 -6.90 -3.49
CA MET A 105 -19.43 -8.23 -3.47
C MET A 105 -18.68 -8.55 -4.77
N ASP A 106 -17.83 -7.63 -5.19
CA ASP A 106 -16.95 -7.78 -6.35
C ASP A 106 -15.63 -8.53 -6.01
N GLY A 107 -15.33 -8.67 -4.71
CA GLY A 107 -14.20 -9.44 -4.20
C GLY A 107 -12.89 -8.67 -4.08
N THR A 108 -12.82 -7.34 -4.26
CA THR A 108 -11.57 -6.57 -4.11
C THR A 108 -11.71 -5.41 -3.12
N GLY A 109 -11.00 -5.48 -1.99
CA GLY A 109 -10.91 -4.37 -1.05
C GLY A 109 -9.67 -3.52 -1.32
N TYR A 110 -9.81 -2.19 -1.25
CA TYR A 110 -8.72 -1.23 -1.37
C TYR A 110 -8.45 -0.56 -0.03
N PHE A 111 -7.20 -0.24 0.27
CA PHE A 111 -6.82 0.41 1.52
C PHE A 111 -5.70 1.43 1.38
N LEU A 112 -5.69 2.38 2.30
CA LEU A 112 -4.61 3.32 2.59
C LEU A 112 -4.52 3.51 4.11
N SER A 113 -3.32 3.38 4.68
CA SER A 113 -3.02 3.82 6.03
C SER A 113 -1.87 4.81 6.02
N ALA A 114 -2.07 5.98 6.63
CA ALA A 114 -1.08 7.03 6.68
C ALA A 114 -1.21 7.87 7.97
N PRO A 115 -0.18 8.64 8.34
CA PRO A 115 -0.27 9.64 9.41
C PRO A 115 -1.27 10.74 9.03
N THR A 116 -1.94 11.30 10.03
CA THR A 116 -2.78 12.50 9.87
C THR A 116 -2.00 13.75 10.27
N ALA A 117 -2.37 14.90 9.70
CA ALA A 117 -1.87 16.18 10.17
C ALA A 117 -2.37 16.53 11.59
N ASP A 118 -3.51 15.95 12.00
CA ASP A 118 -4.07 16.09 13.33
C ASP A 118 -3.27 15.27 14.35
N ALA A 119 -2.90 15.91 15.47
CA ALA A 119 -2.34 15.37 16.72
C ALA A 119 -1.72 13.95 16.68
N MET A 120 -0.70 13.73 15.83
CA MET A 120 0.01 12.44 15.70
C MET A 120 -0.91 11.23 15.46
N GLY A 121 -2.07 11.47 14.85
CA GLY A 121 -3.02 10.42 14.51
C GLY A 121 -2.60 9.59 13.30
N ARG A 122 -3.30 8.48 13.11
CA ARG A 122 -3.25 7.70 11.88
C ARG A 122 -4.66 7.56 11.33
N ILE A 123 -4.78 7.66 10.02
CA ILE A 123 -6.02 7.33 9.31
C ILE A 123 -5.84 5.99 8.60
N ARG A 124 -6.89 5.19 8.60
CA ARG A 124 -7.03 4.05 7.70
C ARG A 124 -8.31 4.25 6.90
N ILE A 125 -8.17 4.36 5.60
CA ILE A 125 -9.26 4.41 4.64
C ILE A 125 -9.33 3.05 3.98
N SER A 126 -10.52 2.47 3.94
CA SER A 126 -10.79 1.24 3.20
C SER A 126 -12.06 1.41 2.39
N SER A 127 -12.08 0.85 1.20
CA SER A 127 -13.19 1.01 0.28
C SER A 127 -13.23 -0.13 -0.72
N ASN A 128 -14.25 -0.13 -1.56
CA ASN A 128 -14.40 -1.08 -2.66
C ASN A 128 -14.20 -0.36 -4.03
N VAL A 129 -14.39 -1.07 -5.14
CA VAL A 129 -14.31 -0.55 -6.52
C VAL A 129 -15.20 0.68 -6.74
N HIS A 130 -14.87 1.41 -7.81
CA HIS A 130 -15.54 2.63 -8.24
C HIS A 130 -15.45 3.82 -7.25
N THR A 131 -14.61 3.71 -6.23
CA THR A 131 -14.33 4.79 -5.28
C THR A 131 -13.10 5.62 -5.69
N PRO A 132 -12.93 6.84 -5.16
CA PRO A 132 -11.71 7.63 -5.37
C PRO A 132 -10.44 6.89 -4.93
N LEU A 133 -10.48 6.18 -3.80
CA LEU A 133 -9.34 5.40 -3.32
C LEU A 133 -8.99 4.26 -4.29
N ALA A 134 -9.97 3.50 -4.76
CA ALA A 134 -9.72 2.42 -5.72
C ALA A 134 -9.04 2.93 -6.99
N ARG A 135 -9.56 4.02 -7.58
CA ARG A 135 -8.95 4.64 -8.77
C ARG A 135 -7.51 5.08 -8.52
N TRP A 136 -7.25 5.75 -7.40
CA TRP A 136 -5.90 6.20 -7.07
C TRP A 136 -4.93 5.04 -6.87
N VAL A 137 -5.33 3.95 -6.20
CA VAL A 137 -4.48 2.76 -6.02
C VAL A 137 -4.16 2.09 -7.36
N ASP A 138 -5.16 1.91 -8.23
CA ASP A 138 -4.96 1.29 -9.55
C ASP A 138 -4.06 2.15 -10.46
N ASP A 139 -4.26 3.46 -10.43
CA ASP A 139 -3.40 4.42 -11.14
C ASP A 139 -1.97 4.41 -10.57
N ALA A 140 -1.82 4.33 -9.25
CA ALA A 140 -0.51 4.23 -8.60
C ALA A 140 0.24 2.97 -9.03
N PHE A 141 -0.41 1.80 -9.03
CA PHE A 141 0.21 0.56 -9.51
C PHE A 141 0.62 0.65 -10.98
N THR A 142 -0.26 1.20 -11.83
CA THR A 142 0.02 1.38 -13.25
C THR A 142 1.22 2.30 -13.48
N ARG A 143 1.27 3.42 -12.77
CA ARG A 143 2.33 4.42 -12.90
C ARG A 143 3.67 3.95 -12.32
N LEU A 144 3.65 3.15 -11.26
CA LEU A 144 4.86 2.62 -10.62
C LEU A 144 5.42 1.37 -11.31
N ALA A 145 4.64 0.71 -12.17
CA ALA A 145 5.06 -0.48 -12.91
C ALA A 145 6.48 -0.42 -13.50
N PRO A 146 6.89 0.65 -14.22
CA PRO A 146 8.25 0.74 -14.79
C PRO A 146 9.36 1.00 -13.76
N CYS A 147 9.02 1.34 -12.51
CA CYS A 147 9.98 1.71 -11.47
C CYS A 147 10.38 0.55 -10.57
N TRP A 148 9.66 -0.56 -10.62
CA TRP A 148 9.89 -1.72 -9.77
C TRP A 148 11.16 -2.47 -10.13
N ARG A 149 12.01 -2.70 -9.13
CA ARG A 149 13.27 -3.46 -9.22
C ARG A 149 13.27 -4.63 -8.24
N ASP A 150 14.08 -5.64 -8.53
CA ASP A 150 14.24 -6.83 -7.66
C ASP A 150 15.00 -6.53 -6.37
N LYS A 151 15.76 -5.43 -6.33
CA LYS A 151 16.59 -5.04 -5.18
C LYS A 151 16.33 -3.58 -4.81
N PRO A 152 16.48 -3.21 -3.52
CA PRO A 152 16.47 -1.82 -3.10
C PRO A 152 17.51 -0.99 -3.87
N GLY A 153 17.15 0.26 -4.20
CA GLY A 153 18.12 1.25 -4.69
C GLY A 153 19.18 1.54 -3.61
N GLY A 154 20.41 1.81 -4.07
CA GLY A 154 21.56 2.14 -3.22
C GLY A 154 21.54 3.57 -2.71
#